data_AF-A0A961VTV2-F1
#
_entry.id   AF-A0A961VTV2-F1
#
_cell.length_a   1.000
_cell.length_b   1.000
_cell.length_c   1.000
_cell.angle_alpha   90.00
_cell.angle_beta   90.00
_cell.angle_gamma   90.00
#
_symmetry.space_group_name_H-M   'P 1'
#
loop_
_entity.id
_entity.type
_entity.pdbx_description
1 polymer ?
#
loop_
_entity_poly.entity_id
_entity_poly.type
_entity_poly.pdbx_seq_one_letter_code
_entity_poly.pdbx_strand_id
1 'polypeptide(L)' 'MTDDEWQAHVTREAAKAIGRWLEGRGGLHHPLRSLTTPDLEAMAAKANDRFVMLAAERIKDKPQEAASLRWLLAG' A
#
# COMPACT_ATOMS: atom_id res chain seq x y z
N MET A 1 0.99 -8.43 -20.93
CA MET A 1 1.72 -7.87 -19.79
C MET A 1 2.19 -9.04 -18.95
N THR A 2 3.48 -9.16 -18.69
CA THR A 2 4.05 -10.21 -17.82
C THR A 2 3.71 -9.95 -16.35
N ASP A 3 3.92 -10.92 -15.47
CA ASP A 3 3.72 -10.75 -14.03
C ASP A 3 4.58 -9.62 -13.46
N ASP A 4 5.81 -9.47 -13.95
CA ASP A 4 6.72 -8.39 -13.57
C ASP A 4 6.22 -7.02 -14.04
N GLU A 5 5.73 -6.94 -15.28
CA GLU A 5 5.15 -5.70 -15.82
C GLU A 5 3.85 -5.33 -15.09
N TRP A 6 3.04 -6.33 -14.72
CA TRP A 6 1.84 -6.14 -13.90
C TRP A 6 2.19 -5.63 -12.51
N GLN A 7 3.17 -6.24 -11.84
CA GLN A 7 3.66 -5.81 -10.53
C GLN A 7 4.21 -4.39 -10.55
N ALA A 8 5.00 -4.02 -11.56
CA ALA A 8 5.50 -2.66 -11.73
C ALA A 8 4.36 -1.65 -11.94
N HIS A 9 3.36 -2.02 -12.74
CA HIS A 9 2.19 -1.19 -12.98
C HIS A 9 1.37 -0.94 -11.70
N VAL A 10 1.02 -1.99 -10.95
CA VAL A 10 0.22 -1.84 -9.73
C VAL A 10 0.98 -1.12 -8.62
N THR A 11 2.30 -1.33 -8.51
CA THR A 11 3.16 -0.60 -7.57
C THR A 11 3.16 0.90 -7.86
N ARG A 12 3.24 1.28 -9.14
CA ARG A 12 3.17 2.69 -9.57
C ARG A 12 1.82 3.33 -9.25
N GLU A 13 0.72 2.64 -9.51
CA GLU A 13 -0.62 3.17 -9.22
C GLU A 13 -0.89 3.27 -7.71
N ALA A 14 -0.42 2.29 -6.93
CA ALA A 14 -0.47 2.33 -5.47
C ALA A 14 0.30 3.53 -4.91
N ALA A 15 1.52 3.78 -5.42
CA ALA A 15 2.33 4.91 -4.99
C ALA A 15 1.65 6.27 -5.27
N LYS A 16 1.01 6.43 -6.43
CA LYS A 16 0.20 7.63 -6.74
C LYS A 16 -1.00 7.79 -5.80
N ALA A 17 -1.70 6.71 -5.49
CA ALA A 17 -2.86 6.73 -4.60
C ALA A 17 -2.47 7.11 -3.17
N ILE A 18 -1.39 6.52 -2.65
CA ILE A 18 -0.81 6.83 -1.34
C ILE A 18 -0.40 8.31 -1.29
N GLY A 19 0.26 8.80 -2.34
CA GLY A 19 0.68 10.19 -2.39
C GLY A 19 -0.49 11.18 -2.33
N ARG A 20 -1.54 10.95 -3.12
CA ARG A 20 -2.77 11.77 -3.07
C ARG A 20 -3.44 11.73 -1.69
N TRP A 21 -3.46 10.56 -1.05
CA TRP A 21 -4.03 10.39 0.29
C TRP A 21 -3.23 11.15 1.36
N LEU A 22 -1.89 11.15 1.26
CA LEU A 22 -1.01 11.85 2.19
C LEU A 22 -1.09 13.38 2.06
N GLU A 23 -1.17 13.91 0.84
CA GLU A 23 -1.36 15.35 0.59
C GLU A 23 -2.66 15.86 1.24
N GLY A 24 -3.74 15.08 1.17
CA GLY A 24 -5.02 15.43 1.79
C GLY A 24 -5.06 15.36 3.32
N ARG A 25 -4.07 14.72 3.96
CA ARG A 25 -3.99 14.58 5.43
C ARG A 25 -2.91 15.41 6.10
N GLY A 26 -2.13 16.18 5.33
CA GLY A 26 -1.03 17.00 5.87
C GLY A 26 0.13 16.18 6.46
N GLY A 27 0.23 14.89 6.15
CA GLY A 27 1.21 13.96 6.72
C GLY A 27 2.57 13.95 6.02
N LEU A 28 2.75 14.79 5.00
CA LEU A 28 3.98 14.88 4.24
C LEU A 28 4.81 16.07 4.69
N HIS A 29 5.99 15.80 5.25
CA HIS A 29 6.98 16.84 5.57
C HIS A 29 7.48 17.58 4.32
N HIS A 30 7.36 16.97 3.13
CA HIS A 30 7.76 17.53 1.84
C HIS A 30 6.67 17.36 0.79
N PRO A 31 6.49 18.32 -0.14
CA PRO A 31 5.51 18.20 -1.22
C PRO A 31 5.70 16.90 -2.02
N LEU A 32 4.63 16.20 -2.39
CA LEU A 32 4.73 14.93 -3.11
C LEU A 32 5.54 15.03 -4.42
N ARG A 33 5.48 16.20 -5.07
CA ARG A 33 6.25 16.54 -6.28
C ARG A 33 7.77 16.54 -6.09
N SER A 34 8.28 16.54 -4.86
CA SER A 34 9.73 16.48 -4.59
C SER A 34 10.25 15.06 -4.39
N LEU A 35 9.38 14.05 -4.40
CA LEU A 35 9.76 12.64 -4.23
C LEU A 35 10.14 12.03 -5.58
N THR A 36 11.22 11.25 -5.57
CA THR A 36 11.64 10.48 -6.75
C THR A 36 10.82 9.20 -6.89
N THR A 37 10.87 8.56 -8.06
CA THR A 37 10.21 7.25 -8.25
C THR A 37 10.67 6.20 -7.22
N PRO A 38 11.97 6.07 -6.91
CA PRO A 38 12.42 5.20 -5.81
C PRO A 38 11.82 5.54 -4.44
N ASP A 39 11.67 6.83 -4.10
CA ASP A 39 11.05 7.23 -2.83
C ASP A 39 9.59 6.77 -2.76
N LEU A 40 8.86 6.95 -3.87
CA LEU A 40 7.47 6.54 -4.02
C LEU A 40 7.30 5.02 -3.94
N GLU A 41 8.19 4.26 -4.57
CA GLU A 41 8.22 2.80 -4.51
C GLU A 41 8.53 2.30 -3.10
N ALA A 42 9.52 2.88 -2.43
CA ALA A 42 9.86 2.54 -1.05
C ALA A 42 8.71 2.83 -0.08
N MET A 43 8.02 3.96 -0.27
CA MET A 43 6.82 4.30 0.50
C MET A 43 5.67 3.31 0.25
N ALA A 44 5.43 2.93 -1.01
CA ALA A 44 4.41 1.94 -1.35
C ALA A 44 4.72 0.57 -0.73
N ALA A 45 5.97 0.11 -0.81
CA ALA A 45 6.41 -1.13 -0.18
C ALA A 45 6.16 -1.11 1.34
N LYS A 46 6.56 -0.04 2.03
CA LYS A 46 6.33 0.10 3.48
C LYS A 46 4.86 0.18 3.87
N ALA A 47 4.04 0.83 3.05
CA ALA A 47 2.60 0.89 3.28
C ALA A 47 1.95 -0.49 3.13
N ASN A 48 2.35 -1.26 2.10
CA ASN A 48 1.88 -2.62 1.88
C ASN A 48 2.30 -3.55 3.03
N ASP A 49 3.57 -3.52 3.43
CA ASP A 49 4.06 -4.29 4.59
C ASP A 49 3.23 -3.99 5.84
N ARG A 50 2.99 -2.70 6.12
CA ARG A 50 2.21 -2.29 7.30
C ARG A 50 0.76 -2.73 7.20
N PHE A 51 0.14 -2.64 6.03
CA PHE A 51 -1.22 -3.09 5.80
C PHE A 51 -1.35 -4.60 6.05
N VAL A 52 -0.43 -5.40 5.48
CA VAL A 52 -0.41 -6.85 5.66
C VAL A 52 -0.22 -7.22 7.13
N MET A 53 0.73 -6.57 7.84
CA MET A 53 0.91 -6.81 9.27
C MET A 53 -0.33 -6.46 10.10
N LEU A 54 -0.93 -5.29 9.86
CA LEU A 54 -2.15 -4.87 10.58
C LEU A 54 -3.33 -5.81 10.29
N ALA A 55 -3.45 -6.28 9.06
CA ALA A 55 -4.44 -7.27 8.68
C ALA A 55 -4.18 -8.59 9.42
N ALA A 56 -2.95 -9.08 9.44
CA ALA A 56 -2.57 -10.31 10.15
C ALA A 56 -2.82 -10.21 11.67
N GLU A 57 -2.46 -9.08 12.29
CA GLU A 57 -2.75 -8.77 13.69
C GLU A 57 -4.27 -8.78 13.96
N ARG A 58 -5.06 -8.10 13.12
CA ARG A 58 -6.53 -8.08 13.27
C ARG A 58 -7.15 -9.47 13.10
N ILE A 59 -6.64 -10.30 12.18
CA ILE A 59 -7.09 -11.69 12.00
C ILE A 59 -6.77 -12.52 13.25
N LYS A 60 -5.59 -12.34 13.83
CA LYS A 60 -5.20 -13.01 15.08
C LYS A 60 -6.11 -12.62 16.23
N ASP A 61 -6.41 -11.33 16.38
CA ASP A 61 -7.20 -10.81 17.50
C ASP A 61 -8.70 -11.07 17.33
N LYS A 62 -9.19 -11.05 16.10
CA LYS A 62 -10.61 -11.20 15.75
C LYS A 62 -10.81 -12.01 14.47
N PRO A 63 -10.60 -13.34 14.53
CA PRO A 63 -10.62 -14.21 13.35
C PRO A 63 -11.97 -14.23 12.61
N GLN A 64 -13.08 -13.91 13.28
CA GLN A 64 -14.41 -13.81 12.70
C GLN A 64 -14.63 -12.56 11.83
N GLU A 65 -13.87 -11.49 12.04
CA GLU A 65 -13.92 -10.25 11.22
C GLU A 65 -13.03 -10.38 9.95
N ALA A 66 -12.32 -11.49 9.79
CA ALA A 66 -11.32 -11.73 8.74
C ALA A 66 -11.90 -12.05 7.35
N ALA A 67 -13.21 -12.24 7.21
CA ALA A 67 -13.81 -12.76 5.98
C ALA A 67 -13.53 -11.87 4.75
N SER A 68 -13.51 -10.54 4.92
CA SER A 68 -13.20 -9.59 3.85
C SER A 68 -11.70 -9.52 3.51
N LEU A 69 -10.82 -9.73 4.49
CA LEU A 69 -9.37 -9.72 4.31
C LEU A 69 -8.86 -11.01 3.65
N ARG A 70 -9.47 -12.15 3.95
CA ARG A 70 -9.13 -13.43 3.30
C ARG A 70 -9.35 -13.39 1.79
N TRP A 71 -10.43 -12.75 1.33
CA TRP A 71 -10.70 -12.59 -0.09
C TRP A 71 -9.66 -11.69 -0.77
N LEU A 72 -9.25 -10.60 -0.11
CA LEU A 72 -8.27 -9.64 -0.64
C LEU A 72 -6.83 -10.19 -0.68
N LEU A 73 -6.52 -11.18 0.17
CA LEU A 73 -5.22 -11.85 0.22
C LEU A 73 -5.18 -13.19 -0.55
N ALA A 74 -6.32 -13.72 -0.97
CA ALA A 74 -6.43 -14.98 -1.70
C ALA A 74 -6.24 -14.82 -3.23
N GLY A 75 -6.22 -13.59 -3.74
CA GLY A 75 -6.15 -13.28 -5.17
C GLY A 75 -7.53 -13.13 -5.80
#